data_AF-A0A2T3MZK9-F1
#
_entry.id   AF-A0A2T3MZK9-F1
#
_cell.length_a   1.000
_cell.length_b   1.000
_cell.length_c   1.000
_cell.angle_alpha   90.00
_cell.angle_beta   90.00
_cell.angle_gamma   90.00
#
_symmetry.space_group_name_H-M   'P 1'
#
loop_
_entity.id
_entity.type
_entity.pdbx_description
1 polymer ?
#
loop_
_entity_poly.entity_id
_entity_poly.type
_entity_poly.pdbx_seq_one_letter_code
_entity_poly.pdbx_strand_id
1 'polypeptide(L)' 'MKYKATMLGLLLILLLNPALPIEAKIDKKQKCLETKEKIIKINRKMRQKYTVKQGEKYRRQLEKLYKLEFKYCF' A
#
# COMPACT_ATOMS: atom_id res chain seq x y z
N MET A 1 -39.05 26.57 -27.55
CA MET A 1 -38.51 25.97 -26.32
C MET A 1 -38.31 24.47 -26.54
N LYS A 2 -37.20 24.02 -27.15
CA LYS A 2 -36.98 22.59 -27.47
C LYS A 2 -35.61 22.03 -27.03
N TYR A 3 -34.78 22.86 -26.41
CA TYR A 3 -33.38 22.50 -26.06
C TYR A 3 -33.19 22.12 -24.59
N LYS A 4 -34.22 22.30 -23.74
CA LYS A 4 -34.12 22.01 -22.29
C LYS A 4 -34.28 20.53 -21.95
N ALA A 5 -34.92 19.73 -22.82
CA ALA A 5 -35.17 18.32 -22.57
C ALA A 5 -33.99 17.41 -22.98
N THR A 6 -33.09 17.88 -23.85
CA THR A 6 -31.98 17.05 -24.37
C THR A 6 -30.76 16.98 -23.47
N MET A 7 -30.62 17.88 -22.48
CA MET A 7 -29.47 17.88 -21.55
C MET A 7 -29.60 16.86 -20.41
N LEU A 8 -30.81 16.34 -20.14
CA LEU A 8 -31.04 15.38 -19.06
C LEU A 8 -30.60 13.95 -19.41
N GLY A 9 -30.62 13.59 -20.70
CA GLY A 9 -30.27 12.24 -21.17
C GLY A 9 -28.77 11.94 -21.15
N LEU A 10 -27.92 12.96 -21.30
CA LEU A 10 -26.47 12.76 -21.35
C LEU A 10 -25.86 12.42 -19.97
N LEU A 11 -26.50 12.85 -18.87
CA LEU A 11 -26.00 12.65 -17.51
C LEU A 11 -26.19 11.21 -17.01
N LEU A 12 -27.24 10.52 -17.46
CA LEU A 12 -27.51 9.12 -17.06
C LEU A 12 -26.51 8.14 -17.67
N ILE A 13 -25.93 8.44 -18.84
CA ILE A 13 -25.00 7.55 -19.54
C ILE A 13 -23.63 7.50 -18.83
N LEU A 14 -23.23 8.57 -18.14
CA LEU A 14 -21.98 8.60 -17.37
C LEU A 14 -22.04 7.80 -16.06
N LEU A 15 -23.24 7.57 -15.50
CA LEU A 15 -23.43 6.82 -14.25
C LEU A 15 -23.45 5.30 -14.46
N LEU A 16 -23.59 4.82 -15.70
CA LEU A 16 -23.63 3.39 -16.03
C LEU A 16 -22.26 2.78 -16.34
N ASN A 17 -21.16 3.54 -16.24
CA ASN A 17 -19.84 2.93 -16.30
C ASN A 17 -19.57 2.26 -14.95
N PRO A 18 -19.51 0.91 -14.86
CA PRO A 18 -18.90 0.29 -13.71
C PRO A 18 -17.46 0.80 -13.71
N ALA A 19 -17.15 1.70 -12.77
CA ALA A 19 -15.77 2.03 -12.48
C ALA A 19 -15.12 0.71 -12.09
N LEU A 20 -14.45 0.07 -13.06
CA LEU A 20 -13.62 -1.09 -12.80
C LEU A 20 -12.73 -0.65 -11.65
N PRO A 21 -12.75 -1.33 -10.50
CA PRO A 21 -11.76 -1.04 -9.48
C PRO A 21 -10.43 -1.21 -10.19
N ILE A 22 -9.72 -0.10 -10.38
CA ILE A 22 -8.33 -0.12 -10.78
C ILE A 22 -7.65 -0.75 -9.58
N GLU A 23 -7.64 -2.08 -9.56
CA GLU A 23 -6.85 -2.86 -8.64
C GLU A 23 -5.43 -2.43 -8.96
N ALA A 24 -4.93 -1.48 -8.17
CA ALA A 24 -3.58 -1.00 -8.29
C ALA A 24 -2.73 -2.25 -8.26
N LYS A 25 -2.17 -2.64 -9.41
CA LYS A 25 -1.25 -3.78 -9.50
C LYS A 25 -0.08 -3.38 -8.64
N ILE A 26 -0.12 -3.71 -7.36
CA ILE A 26 0.90 -3.26 -6.44
C ILE A 26 2.16 -3.95 -6.90
N ASP A 27 3.08 -3.15 -7.46
CA ASP A 27 4.29 -3.67 -8.06
C ASP A 27 5.05 -4.46 -6.98
N LYS A 28 5.23 -5.76 -7.22
CA LYS A 28 5.96 -6.68 -6.33
C LYS A 28 7.34 -6.10 -6.02
N LYS A 29 7.97 -5.43 -7.00
CA LYS A 29 9.24 -4.72 -6.84
C LYS A 29 9.13 -3.55 -5.87
N GLN A 30 8.11 -2.71 -5.98
CA GLN A 30 7.90 -1.59 -5.06
C GLN A 30 7.69 -2.09 -3.62
N LYS A 31 6.86 -3.11 -3.43
CA LYS A 31 6.67 -3.75 -2.11
C LYS A 31 7.95 -4.33 -1.53
N CYS A 32 8.81 -4.92 -2.38
CA CYS A 32 10.12 -5.39 -1.96
C CYS A 32 10.99 -4.23 -1.43
N LEU A 33 11.08 -3.13 -2.19
CA LEU A 33 11.87 -1.95 -1.80
C LEU A 33 11.37 -1.34 -0.48
N GLU A 34 10.06 -1.13 -0.34
CA GLU A 34 9.46 -0.61 0.89
C GLU A 34 9.71 -1.53 2.10
N THR A 35 9.66 -2.84 1.89
CA THR A 35 9.91 -3.81 2.96
C THR A 35 11.37 -3.76 3.40
N LYS A 36 12.31 -3.69 2.46
CA LYS A 36 13.75 -3.53 2.74
C LYS A 36 14.04 -2.24 3.50
N GLU A 37 13.44 -1.12 3.09
CA GLU A 37 13.63 0.16 3.77
C GLU A 37 13.14 0.10 5.23
N LYS A 38 11.98 -0.54 5.47
CA LYS A 38 11.46 -0.74 6.83
C LYS A 38 12.40 -1.59 7.69
N ILE A 39 12.99 -2.65 7.12
CA ILE A 39 14.00 -3.49 7.81
C ILE A 39 15.22 -2.65 8.20
N ILE A 40 15.76 -1.87 7.25
CA ILE A 40 16.91 -0.99 7.50
C ILE A 40 16.60 0.01 8.62
N LYS A 41 15.40 0.61 8.61
CA LYS A 41 14.97 1.57 9.63
C LYS A 41 14.91 0.96 11.03
N ILE A 42 14.41 -0.27 11.16
CA ILE A 42 14.38 -0.96 12.46
C ILE A 42 15.78 -1.36 12.91
N ASN A 43 16.60 -1.90 12.01
CA ASN A 43 17.99 -2.23 12.32
C ASN A 43 18.78 -0.99 12.78
N ARG A 44 18.54 0.19 12.18
CA ARG A 44 19.14 1.45 12.65
C ARG A 44 18.69 1.80 14.07
N LYS A 45 17.41 1.62 14.42
CA LYS A 45 16.91 1.83 15.80
C LYS A 45 17.54 0.86 16.79
N MET A 46 17.76 -0.39 16.38
CA MET A 46 18.43 -1.40 17.20
C MET A 46 19.93 -1.15 17.38
N ARG A 47 20.57 -0.32 16.55
CA ARG A 47 21.95 0.11 16.77
C ARG A 47 22.08 1.23 17.82
N GLN A 48 20.97 1.88 18.17
CA GLN A 48 20.93 2.93 19.18
C GLN A 48 20.56 2.33 20.55
N LYS A 49 20.68 3.12 21.62
CA LYS A 49 20.20 2.68 22.94
C LYS A 49 18.67 2.52 22.90
N TYR A 50 18.18 1.34 23.25
CA TYR A 50 16.75 1.03 23.34
C TYR A 50 16.45 0.28 24.65
N THR A 51 15.20 0.32 25.09
CA THR A 51 14.73 -0.43 26.26
C THR A 51 14.38 -1.87 25.88
N VAL A 52 14.37 -2.80 26.84
CA VAL A 52 14.01 -4.21 26.60
C VAL A 52 12.66 -4.33 25.88
N LYS A 53 11.64 -3.57 26.29
CA LYS A 53 10.32 -3.53 25.64
C LYS A 53 10.39 -3.07 24.17
N GLN A 54 11.23 -2.09 23.87
CA GLN A 54 11.46 -1.65 22.49
C GLN A 54 12.17 -2.74 21.67
N GLY A 55 13.16 -3.43 22.26
CA GLY A 55 13.85 -4.56 21.63
C GLY A 55 12.90 -5.68 21.22
N GLU A 56 11.99 -6.08 22.12
CA GLU A 56 10.96 -7.09 21.80
C GLU A 56 10.04 -6.64 20.66
N LYS A 57 9.62 -5.36 20.69
CA LYS A 57 8.80 -4.77 19.62
C LYS A 57 9.53 -4.80 18.28
N TYR A 58 10.79 -4.41 18.25
CA TYR A 58 11.61 -4.42 17.04
C TYR A 58 11.79 -5.83 16.49
N ARG A 59 12.06 -6.82 17.35
CA ARG A 59 12.14 -8.23 16.95
C ARG A 59 10.85 -8.73 16.29
N ARG A 60 9.68 -8.48 16.91
CA ARG A 60 8.38 -8.86 16.34
C ARG A 60 8.09 -8.15 15.02
N GLN A 61 8.53 -6.90 14.87
CA GLN A 61 8.39 -6.16 13.62
C GLN A 61 9.31 -6.72 12.53
N LEU A 62 10.57 -7.03 12.84
CA LEU A 62 11.51 -7.65 11.90
C LEU A 62 11.01 -9.00 11.41
N GLU A 63 10.50 -9.86 12.29
CA GLU A 63 9.96 -11.17 11.89
C GLU A 63 8.84 -11.05 10.85
N LYS A 64 7.92 -10.09 11.03
CA LYS A 64 6.86 -9.80 10.06
C LYS A 64 7.44 -9.26 8.75
N LEU A 65 8.40 -8.34 8.83
CA LEU A 65 9.01 -7.76 7.64
C LEU A 65 9.80 -8.79 6.83
N TYR A 66 10.51 -9.72 7.47
CA TYR A 66 11.22 -10.79 6.76
C TYR A 66 10.27 -11.74 6.03
N LYS A 67 9.09 -12.05 6.61
CA LYS A 67 8.05 -12.80 5.90
C LYS A 67 7.53 -12.05 4.67
N LEU A 68 7.37 -10.73 4.77
CA LEU A 68 6.98 -9.89 3.63
C LEU A 68 8.10 -9.75 2.60
N GLU A 69 9.35 -9.67 3.05
CA GLU A 69 10.53 -9.60 2.19
C GLU A 69 10.63 -10.89 1.38
N PHE A 70 10.46 -12.04 2.01
CA PHE A 70 10.38 -13.32 1.31
C PHE A 70 9.26 -13.33 0.25
N LYS A 71 8.05 -12.88 0.62
CA LYS A 71 6.89 -12.86 -0.29
C LYS A 71 7.06 -11.94 -1.51
N TYR A 72 7.72 -10.80 -1.33
CA TYR A 72 7.79 -9.75 -2.35
C TYR A 72 9.14 -9.65 -3.06
N CYS A 73 10.23 -10.12 -2.47
CA CYS A 73 11.58 -10.04 -3.05
C CYS A 73 12.08 -11.36 -3.66
N PHE A 74 11.47 -12.49 -3.29
CA PHE A 74 11.76 -13.82 -3.83
C PHE A 74 10.47 -14.39 -4.47
#